data_AF-A0A1F2WSP7-F1
#
_entry.id   AF-A0A1F2WSP7-F1
#
_cell.length_a   1.000
_cell.length_b   1.000
_cell.length_c   1.000
_cell.angle_alpha   90.00
_cell.angle_beta   90.00
_cell.angle_gamma   90.00
#
_symmetry.space_group_name_H-M   'P 1'
#
loop_
_entity.id
_entity.type
_entity.pdbx_description
1 polymer ?
#
loop_
_entity_poly.entity_id
_entity_poly.type
_entity_poly.pdbx_seq_one_letter_code
_entity_poly.pdbx_strand_id
1 'polypeptide(L)'
;MEVRRNEIVALGYGKYYRSDKIVGLEPIYEERGPARRTFVYVEGRPDPVVASRAEGTILRDMVMSLQEVEASVAFDLMERVLHEMERVSPMLRASIRKETGLDMDDLMSRIRRMLSREEDPDDFDQESLFTS
;
A
#
# COMPACT_ATOMS: atom_id res chain seq x y z
N MET A 1 -3.59 10.91 -5.49
CA MET A 1 -4.10 10.18 -4.30
C MET A 1 -5.56 10.56 -4.09
N GLU A 2 -6.47 9.58 -4.14
CA GLU A 2 -7.91 9.80 -3.92
C GLU A 2 -8.33 9.21 -2.58
N VAL A 3 -9.07 9.97 -1.75
CA VAL A 3 -9.60 9.47 -0.48
C VAL A 3 -10.84 8.64 -0.78
N ARG A 4 -10.80 7.35 -0.42
CA ARG A 4 -11.95 6.45 -0.58
C ARG A 4 -13.07 6.92 0.33
N ARG A 5 -14.31 6.95 -0.16
CA ARG A 5 -15.47 7.43 0.62
C ARG A 5 -16.16 6.29 1.36
N ASN A 6 -16.75 6.59 2.51
CA ASN A 6 -17.55 5.65 3.33
C ASN A 6 -16.79 4.46 3.94
N GLU A 7 -15.45 4.49 3.96
CA GLU A 7 -14.64 3.41 4.55
C GLU A 7 -14.34 3.70 6.02
N ILE A 8 -14.27 2.64 6.84
CA ILE A 8 -13.96 2.78 8.26
C ILE A 8 -12.45 2.69 8.47
N VAL A 9 -11.87 3.73 9.06
CA VAL A 9 -10.45 3.83 9.40
C VAL A 9 -10.27 3.77 10.90
N ALA A 10 -9.43 2.85 11.36
CA ALA A 10 -9.09 2.72 12.77
C ALA A 10 -8.04 3.77 13.16
N LEU A 11 -8.29 4.57 14.20
CA LEU A 11 -7.33 5.55 14.74
C LEU A 11 -6.53 5.01 15.94
N GLY A 12 -6.84 3.78 16.36
CA GLY A 12 -6.26 3.10 17.51
C GLY A 12 -7.08 3.28 18.80
N TYR A 13 -6.85 2.41 19.80
CA TYR A 13 -7.61 2.35 21.06
C TYR A 13 -9.13 2.31 20.86
N GLY A 14 -9.62 1.53 19.89
CA GLY A 14 -11.05 1.35 19.63
C GLY A 14 -11.75 2.57 18.99
N LYS A 15 -10.99 3.56 18.50
CA LYS A 15 -11.54 4.71 17.76
C LYS A 15 -11.62 4.37 16.27
N TYR A 16 -12.80 4.57 15.68
CA TYR A 16 -13.07 4.29 14.27
C TYR A 16 -13.81 5.48 13.66
N TYR A 17 -13.35 5.94 12.50
CA TYR A 17 -13.93 7.09 11.80
C TYR A 17 -14.07 6.81 10.33
N ARG A 18 -15.02 7.48 9.68
CA ARG A 18 -15.20 7.38 8.24
C ARG A 18 -14.10 8.17 7.53
N SER A 19 -13.47 7.57 6.54
CA SER A 19 -12.37 8.15 5.76
C SER A 19 -12.73 9.53 5.17
N ASP A 20 -13.91 9.67 4.58
CA ASP A 20 -14.40 10.91 3.97
C ASP A 20 -14.87 11.98 4.99
N LYS A 21 -14.84 11.67 6.28
CA LYS A 21 -15.07 12.64 7.35
C LYS A 21 -13.77 13.11 7.99
N ILE A 22 -12.64 12.48 7.69
CA ILE A 22 -11.33 12.94 8.13
C ILE A 22 -10.86 14.01 7.15
N VAL A 23 -10.69 15.24 7.66
CA VAL A 23 -10.35 16.42 6.87
C VAL A 23 -8.90 16.87 7.04
N GLY A 24 -8.17 16.27 7.99
CA GLY A 24 -6.75 16.57 8.21
C GLY A 24 -6.08 15.61 9.18
N LEU A 25 -4.77 15.45 9.02
CA LEU A 25 -3.88 14.67 9.87
C LEU A 25 -2.66 15.53 10.23
N GLU A 26 -2.30 15.58 11.50
CA GLU A 26 -1.15 16.33 11.99
C GLU A 26 -0.33 15.46 12.95
N PRO A 27 0.94 15.14 12.64
CA PRO A 27 1.80 14.39 13.55
C PRO A 27 2.06 15.15 14.86
N ILE A 28 2.09 14.42 15.98
CA ILE A 28 2.40 14.98 17.30
C ILE A 28 3.88 14.76 17.61
N TYR A 29 4.66 15.85 17.68
CA TYR A 29 6.09 15.85 17.97
C TYR A 29 6.40 16.16 19.44
N GLU A 30 5.65 17.07 20.07
CA GLU A 30 5.86 17.52 21.45
C GLU A 30 4.77 16.99 22.40
N GLU A 31 5.05 16.90 23.70
CA GLU A 31 4.15 16.35 24.72
C GLU A 31 3.59 14.96 24.39
N ARG A 32 4.45 14.10 23.85
CA ARG A 32 4.13 12.73 23.44
C ARG A 32 3.87 11.85 24.67
N GLY A 33 2.68 12.01 25.25
CA GLY A 33 2.12 11.04 26.17
C GLY A 33 2.05 9.65 25.50
N PRO A 34 1.92 8.58 26.29
CA PRO A 34 1.82 7.23 25.75
C PRO A 34 0.66 7.18 24.74
N ALA A 35 0.94 6.67 23.54
CA ALA A 35 -0.02 6.50 22.45
C ALA A 35 -0.64 7.78 21.86
N ARG A 36 0.02 8.93 21.96
CA ARG A 36 -0.35 10.15 21.21
C ARG A 36 0.57 10.27 19.99
N ARG A 37 0.09 9.94 18.79
CA ARG A 37 0.91 9.96 17.57
C ARG A 37 0.47 11.00 16.55
N THR A 38 -0.84 11.21 16.40
CA THR A 38 -1.40 12.08 15.36
C THR A 38 -2.70 12.73 15.85
N PHE A 39 -2.87 14.02 15.58
CA PHE A 39 -4.16 14.70 15.67
C PHE A 39 -4.94 14.46 14.38
N VAL A 40 -6.18 14.00 14.51
CA VAL A 40 -7.06 13.69 13.39
C VAL A 40 -8.23 14.66 13.43
N TYR A 41 -8.30 15.53 12.42
CA TYR A 41 -9.36 16.52 12.28
C TYR A 41 -10.54 15.87 11.56
N VAL A 42 -11.72 15.95 12.17
CA VAL A 42 -12.94 15.31 11.67
C VAL A 42 -13.99 16.38 11.43
N GLU A 43 -14.65 16.32 10.27
CA GLU A 43 -15.71 17.23 9.89
C GLU A 43 -16.80 17.29 10.98
N GLY A 44 -17.20 18.51 11.37
CA GLY A 44 -18.24 18.74 12.36
C GLY A 44 -17.80 18.58 13.83
N ARG A 45 -16.50 18.34 14.09
CA ARG A 45 -15.94 18.27 15.45
C ARG A 45 -15.03 19.47 15.73
N PRO A 46 -15.17 20.16 16.87
CA PRO A 46 -14.34 21.31 17.20
C PRO A 46 -12.90 20.92 17.61
N ASP A 47 -12.76 19.80 18.32
CA ASP A 47 -11.46 19.32 18.83
C ASP A 47 -10.96 18.09 18.05
N PRO A 48 -9.65 18.01 17.74
CA PRO A 48 -9.09 16.87 17.03
C PRO A 48 -9.16 15.58 17.86
N VAL A 49 -9.29 14.47 17.15
CA VAL A 49 -9.21 13.14 17.74
C VAL A 49 -7.75 12.74 17.85
N VAL A 50 -7.28 12.47 19.06
CA VAL A 50 -5.92 11.96 19.26
C VAL A 50 -5.85 10.48 18.89
N ALA A 51 -5.10 10.17 17.84
CA ALA A 51 -4.83 8.84 17.34
C ALA A 51 -3.52 8.28 17.92
N SER A 52 -3.46 6.96 18.08
CA SER A 52 -2.26 6.26 18.52
C SER A 52 -1.44 5.67 17.39
N ARG A 53 -1.88 5.90 16.14
CA ARG A 53 -1.22 5.47 14.91
C ARG A 53 -0.53 6.66 14.28
N ALA A 54 0.52 6.39 13.50
CA ALA A 54 1.22 7.44 12.75
C ALA A 54 0.35 7.93 11.58
N GLU A 55 0.55 9.19 11.21
CA GLU A 55 -0.19 9.88 10.14
C GLU A 55 -0.13 9.11 8.83
N GLY A 56 1.06 8.73 8.35
CA GLY A 56 1.21 7.94 7.13
C GLY A 56 0.52 6.55 7.16
N THR A 57 0.32 5.96 8.34
CA THR A 57 -0.47 4.71 8.45
C THR A 57 -1.96 4.98 8.31
N ILE A 58 -2.46 6.07 8.90
CA ILE A 58 -3.87 6.47 8.80
C ILE A 58 -4.19 6.90 7.36
N LEU A 59 -3.30 7.68 6.73
CA LEU A 59 -3.44 8.11 5.35
C LEU A 59 -3.48 6.93 4.38
N ARG A 60 -2.61 5.92 4.58
CA ARG A 60 -2.63 4.69 3.78
C ARG A 60 -3.98 3.99 3.86
N ASP A 61 -4.56 3.85 5.05
CA ASP A 61 -5.86 3.19 5.22
C ASP A 61 -7.02 4.02 4.62
N MET A 62 -6.90 5.35 4.58
CA MET A 62 -7.87 6.24 3.94
C MET A 62 -7.84 6.14 2.41
N VAL A 63 -6.68 5.81 1.84
CA VAL A 63 -6.47 5.80 0.39
C VAL A 63 -6.52 4.38 -0.19
N MET A 64 -6.02 3.36 0.52
CA MET A 64 -5.93 1.97 0.04
C MET A 64 -7.05 1.10 0.60
N SER A 65 -7.66 0.26 -0.24
CA SER A 65 -8.62 -0.77 0.20
C SER A 65 -7.93 -2.01 0.76
N LEU A 66 -8.64 -2.80 1.58
CA LEU A 66 -8.12 -4.09 2.05
C LEU A 66 -7.73 -4.99 0.87
N GLN A 67 -8.50 -4.94 -0.21
CA GLN A 67 -8.24 -5.67 -1.46
C GLN A 67 -6.99 -5.15 -2.17
N GLU A 68 -6.75 -3.83 -2.18
CA GLU A 68 -5.52 -3.24 -2.75
C GLU A 68 -4.29 -3.55 -1.89
N VAL A 69 -4.43 -3.59 -0.56
CA VAL A 69 -3.35 -4.01 0.35
C VAL A 69 -3.02 -5.49 0.12
N GLU A 70 -4.03 -6.36 0.01
CA GLU A 70 -3.84 -7.78 -0.30
C GLU A 70 -3.21 -7.98 -1.69
N ALA A 71 -3.64 -7.21 -2.68
CA ALA A 71 -3.07 -7.23 -4.03
C ALA A 71 -1.59 -6.81 -4.01
N SER A 72 -1.26 -5.69 -3.36
CA SER A 72 0.12 -5.21 -3.22
C SER A 72 1.01 -6.25 -2.53
N VAL A 73 0.53 -6.90 -1.45
CA VAL A 73 1.28 -7.97 -0.77
C VAL A 73 1.48 -9.19 -1.70
N ALA A 74 0.47 -9.52 -2.52
CA ALA A 74 0.59 -10.59 -3.50
C ALA A 74 1.59 -10.24 -4.62
N PHE A 75 1.62 -8.98 -5.08
CA PHE A 75 2.59 -8.49 -6.07
C PHE A 75 4.01 -8.51 -5.53
N ASP A 76 4.24 -8.02 -4.31
CA ASP A 76 5.54 -8.10 -3.62
C ASP A 76 6.06 -9.55 -3.53
N LEU A 77 5.15 -10.49 -3.21
CA LEU A 77 5.50 -11.91 -3.17
C LEU A 77 5.83 -12.45 -4.57
N MET A 78 5.06 -12.09 -5.59
CA MET A 78 5.29 -12.50 -6.97
C MET A 78 6.64 -11.98 -7.49
N GLU A 79 7.02 -10.75 -7.18
CA GLU A 79 8.32 -10.18 -7.53
C GLU A 79 9.47 -10.96 -6.90
N ARG A 80 9.35 -11.30 -5.60
CA ARG A 80 10.33 -12.14 -4.90
C ARG A 80 10.45 -13.53 -5.52
N VAL A 81 9.32 -14.15 -5.85
CA VAL A 81 9.31 -15.47 -6.51
C VAL A 81 9.98 -15.38 -7.88
N LEU A 82 9.66 -14.35 -8.67
CA LEU A 82 10.29 -14.10 -9.97
C LEU A 82 11.81 -13.98 -9.84
N HIS A 83 12.29 -13.18 -8.89
CA HIS A 83 13.71 -13.00 -8.62
C HIS A 83 14.39 -14.34 -8.29
N GLU A 84 13.79 -15.17 -7.44
CA GLU A 84 14.35 -16.49 -7.11
C GLU A 84 14.33 -17.45 -8.31
N MET A 85 13.29 -17.39 -9.16
CA MET A 85 13.23 -18.18 -10.39
C MET A 85 14.30 -17.78 -11.40
N GLU A 86 14.62 -16.49 -11.52
CA GLU A 86 15.66 -15.98 -12.44
C GLU A 86 17.06 -16.52 -12.09
N ARG A 87 17.32 -16.79 -10.80
CA ARG A 87 18.57 -17.35 -10.29
C ARG A 87 18.76 -18.82 -10.64
N VAL A 88 17.70 -19.53 -11.03
CA VAL A 88 17.80 -20.93 -11.44
C VAL A 88 18.54 -21.01 -12.77
N SER A 89 19.56 -21.86 -12.85
CA SER A 89 20.38 -21.98 -14.07
C SER A 89 19.59 -22.57 -15.25
N PRO A 90 19.97 -22.28 -16.51
CA PRO A 90 19.28 -22.81 -17.69
C PRO A 90 19.21 -24.34 -17.70
N MET A 91 20.26 -25.03 -17.24
CA MET A 91 20.28 -26.49 -17.15
C MET A 91 19.23 -27.03 -16.17
N LEU A 92 19.07 -26.38 -15.01
CA LEU A 92 18.07 -26.78 -14.02
C LEU A 92 16.65 -26.49 -14.50
N ARG A 93 16.41 -25.34 -15.15
CA ARG A 93 15.11 -25.05 -15.77
C ARG A 93 14.73 -26.07 -16.83
N ALA A 94 15.67 -26.45 -17.70
CA ALA A 94 15.45 -27.48 -18.72
C ALA A 94 15.14 -28.85 -18.09
N SER A 95 15.85 -29.21 -17.01
CA SER A 95 15.60 -30.44 -16.26
C SER A 95 14.20 -30.45 -15.63
N ILE A 96 13.83 -29.39 -14.91
CA ILE A 96 12.50 -29.23 -14.29
C ILE A 96 11.39 -29.35 -15.33
N ARG A 97 11.54 -28.68 -16.48
CA ARG A 97 10.58 -28.75 -17.58
C ARG A 97 10.40 -30.17 -18.10
N LYS A 98 11.51 -30.91 -18.26
CA LYS A 98 11.49 -32.29 -18.75
C LYS A 98 10.85 -33.25 -17.75
N GLU A 99 11.17 -33.13 -16.48
CA GLU A 99 10.73 -34.06 -15.43
C GLU A 99 9.30 -33.79 -14.93
N THR A 100 8.87 -32.52 -14.94
CA THR A 100 7.58 -32.11 -14.33
C THR A 100 6.59 -31.47 -15.29
N GLY A 101 7.03 -31.10 -16.50
CA GLY A 101 6.25 -30.30 -17.45
C GLY A 101 6.15 -28.82 -17.10
N LEU A 102 6.73 -28.37 -15.98
CA LEU A 102 6.71 -26.96 -15.56
C LEU A 102 7.67 -26.12 -16.41
N ASP A 103 7.12 -25.24 -17.25
CA ASP A 103 7.89 -24.24 -17.99
C ASP A 103 8.09 -22.98 -17.13
N MET A 104 9.26 -22.88 -16.50
CA MET A 104 9.62 -21.72 -15.67
C MET A 104 9.73 -20.43 -16.48
N ASP A 105 10.16 -20.48 -17.75
CA ASP A 105 10.34 -19.28 -18.57
C ASP A 105 8.98 -18.68 -18.99
N ASP A 106 8.00 -19.54 -19.30
CA ASP A 106 6.60 -19.12 -19.50
C ASP A 106 6.01 -18.54 -18.21
N LEU A 107 6.20 -19.19 -17.07
CA LEU A 107 5.69 -18.69 -15.78
C LEU A 107 6.28 -17.32 -15.42
N MET A 108 7.61 -17.13 -15.55
CA MET A 108 8.26 -15.84 -15.34
C MET A 108 7.70 -14.76 -16.28
N SER A 109 7.45 -15.10 -17.55
CA SER A 109 6.87 -14.16 -18.52
C SER A 109 5.44 -13.74 -18.16
N ARG A 110 4.63 -14.66 -17.62
CA ARG A 110 3.28 -14.35 -17.12
C ARG A 110 3.31 -13.48 -15.87
N ILE A 111 4.21 -13.75 -14.93
CA ILE A 111 4.39 -12.95 -13.72
C ILE A 111 4.80 -11.52 -14.09
N ARG A 112 5.79 -11.34 -14.98
CA ARG A 112 6.19 -10.01 -15.47
C ARG A 112 5.02 -9.22 -16.06
N ARG A 113 4.24 -9.84 -16.95
CA ARG A 113 3.06 -9.19 -17.55
C ARG A 113 2.01 -8.78 -16.52
N MET A 114 1.88 -9.53 -15.43
CA MET A 114 0.96 -9.21 -14.36
C MET A 114 1.46 -8.04 -13.51
N LEU A 115 2.76 -8.01 -13.19
CA LEU A 115 3.42 -6.90 -12.47
C LEU A 115 3.39 -5.59 -13.28
N SER A 116 3.67 -5.64 -14.58
CA SER A 116 3.64 -4.44 -15.45
C SER A 116 2.24 -3.82 -15.64
N ARG A 117 1.17 -4.50 -15.22
CA ARG A 117 -0.20 -3.96 -15.27
C ARG A 117 -0.56 -3.08 -14.07
N GLU A 118 0.20 -3.16 -12.98
CA GLU A 118 0.00 -2.33 -11.78
C GLU A 118 0.78 -1.01 -11.86
N GLU A 119 1.83 -0.94 -12.69
CA GLU A 119 2.67 0.26 -12.86
C GLU A 119 1.99 1.41 -13.62
N ASP A 120 0.76 1.22 -14.12
CA ASP A 120 0.02 2.23 -14.88
C ASP A 120 -1.20 2.84 -14.11
N PRO A 121 -0.98 3.62 -13.03
CA PRO A 121 -1.96 4.56 -12.51
C PRO A 121 -1.32 5.94 -12.30
N ASP A 122 -1.35 6.78 -13.34
CA ASP A 122 -1.06 8.23 -13.30
C ASP A 122 0.34 8.65 -12.79
N ASP A 123 1.15 9.08 -13.76
CA ASP A 123 2.39 9.85 -13.62
C ASP A 123 2.10 11.20 -12.89
N PHE A 124 2.08 11.17 -11.56
CA PHE A 124 1.88 12.37 -10.73
C PHE A 124 3.22 13.03 -10.39
N ASP A 125 3.70 13.82 -11.35
CA ASP A 125 4.84 14.70 -11.16
C ASP A 125 4.44 15.91 -10.30
N GLN A 126 4.61 15.78 -8.97
CA GLN A 126 4.29 16.82 -7.98
C GLN A 126 5.17 18.07 -8.10
N GLU A 127 6.23 18.05 -8.90
CA GLU A 127 7.11 19.21 -9.09
C GLU A 127 6.50 20.31 -9.97
N SER A 128 5.44 20.03 -10.74
CA SER A 128 4.83 21.03 -11.62
C SER A 128 3.92 22.07 -10.92
N LEU A 129 3.50 21.80 -9.67
CA LEU A 129 2.56 22.66 -8.94
C LEU A 129 3.18 23.90 -8.29
N PHE A 130 4.51 23.99 -8.26
CA PHE A 130 5.24 25.09 -7.61
C PHE A 130 5.93 26.06 -8.58
N THR A 131 5.71 25.91 -9.90
CA THR A 131 6.21 26.85 -10.90
C THR A 131 5.05 27.47 -11.67
N SER A 132 4.51 28.59 -11.17
CA SER A 132 3.79 29.59 -11.96
C SER A 132 3.81 30.93 -11.22
#